data_AF-A0A936V1N4-F1
#
_entry.id   AF-A0A936V1N4-F1
#
_cell.length_a   1.000
_cell.length_b   1.000
_cell.length_c   1.000
_cell.angle_alpha   90.00
_cell.angle_beta   90.00
_cell.angle_gamma   90.00
#
_symmetry.space_group_name_H-M   'P 1'
#
loop_
_entity.id
_entity.type
_entity.pdbx_description
1 polymer ?
#
loop_
_entity_poly.entity_id
_entity_poly.type
_entity_poly.pdbx_seq_one_letter_code
_entity_poly.pdbx_strand_id
1 'polypeptide(L)'
;MKKSLLLMMASVCAILTNAQIGIGTTSPNSTLDIRGSLSLNYRAFTAGTTASATDNTLIFTGTLAATVTLPDASTCMGRIYSIKNASTTIPLPVLTIATTAAQTIDAAAGWVLNDTKEMITLVSDGTNWNITGAGPLKTRNNFVLVQSAADLPAPVAGVITLVAGITYEINGTIFMTNKINLNGCYLVGKDANNDKLIYTPASGELITGTKGGTMKNLTLAAITAGSKLFNLDMGSTENLIFRDNIVGNCKDVGLVKGGYIVFFSVINYSGNLNGITYQDINHLLIDNTAWFSSNYNTYEKFTGNFEMIEKLGGFSHGLSANGAILLDVSGIISITTGASLKNTNIICTGTTVLGSFSNKWEVESMGLNTEKDDVASGNLYISSIVNTTFSAVNTPAKILGTTTAVSLFRVTSPVNNRLAYTGTKTRRFQVLCSLTCSQTSSDREYSFYIYKNGVKISESSQKIKLVNVTDQESVTISCTTSMSPNDYLEVWAENNSNTTALRVETFNLAIK
;
A
#
# COMPACT_ATOMS: atom_id res chain seq x y z
N MET A 1 -42.61 94.53 15.70
CA MET A 1 -42.37 93.13 16.12
C MET A 1 -42.92 92.02 15.18
N LYS A 2 -43.56 92.30 14.03
CA LYS A 2 -44.08 91.23 13.14
C LYS A 2 -43.20 90.87 11.92
N LYS A 3 -42.21 91.68 11.53
CA LYS A 3 -41.32 91.39 10.40
C LYS A 3 -40.07 90.57 10.77
N SER A 4 -39.64 90.59 12.04
CA SER A 4 -38.47 89.83 12.51
C SER A 4 -38.78 88.36 12.84
N LEU A 5 -40.05 88.02 13.08
CA LEU A 5 -40.46 86.65 13.37
C LEU A 5 -40.56 85.79 12.10
N LEU A 6 -40.82 86.41 10.94
CA LEU A 6 -40.92 85.71 9.66
C LEU A 6 -39.54 85.39 9.05
N LEU A 7 -38.53 86.22 9.31
CA LEU A 7 -37.15 85.96 8.87
C LEU A 7 -36.45 84.89 9.72
N MET A 8 -36.85 84.75 10.99
CA MET A 8 -36.33 83.71 11.89
C MET A 8 -36.96 82.33 11.59
N MET A 9 -38.20 82.30 11.08
CA MET A 9 -38.87 81.05 10.68
C MET A 9 -38.34 80.49 9.34
N ALA A 10 -37.80 81.33 8.46
CA ALA A 10 -37.17 80.89 7.21
C ALA A 10 -35.72 80.40 7.39
N SER A 11 -35.10 80.67 8.55
CA SER A 11 -33.70 80.35 8.83
C SER A 11 -33.50 79.08 9.67
N VAL A 12 -34.59 78.46 10.18
CA VAL A 12 -34.57 77.21 10.98
C VAL A 12 -35.12 76.01 10.18
N CYS A 13 -35.06 76.09 8.85
CA CYS A 13 -35.25 74.93 7.98
C CYS A 13 -34.07 74.77 7.00
N ALA A 14 -32.85 74.92 7.51
CA ALA A 14 -31.73 74.14 6.98
C ALA A 14 -31.92 72.68 7.45
N ILE A 15 -33.00 72.04 6.99
CA ILE A 15 -33.09 70.59 7.05
C ILE A 15 -31.95 70.13 6.14
N LEU A 16 -30.97 69.46 6.72
CA LEU A 16 -30.02 68.63 6.01
C LEU A 16 -30.83 67.57 5.26
N THR A 17 -31.40 67.95 4.13
CA THR A 17 -32.04 67.03 3.20
C THR A 17 -30.88 66.31 2.54
N ASN A 18 -30.60 65.09 3.01
CA ASN A 18 -29.78 64.18 2.24
C ASN A 18 -30.42 64.12 0.83
N ALA A 19 -29.65 64.40 -0.22
CA ALA A 19 -30.10 64.28 -1.60
C ALA A 19 -30.25 62.79 -1.96
N GLN A 20 -31.16 62.10 -1.29
CA GLN A 20 -31.45 60.69 -1.52
C GLN A 20 -32.48 60.59 -2.64
N ILE A 21 -32.17 59.79 -3.64
CA ILE A 21 -33.06 59.47 -4.74
C ILE A 21 -33.68 58.11 -4.45
N GLY A 22 -34.99 58.09 -4.17
CA GLY A 22 -35.77 56.88 -4.02
C GLY A 22 -36.57 56.59 -5.30
N ILE A 23 -36.45 55.39 -5.84
CA ILE A 23 -37.32 54.87 -6.92
C ILE A 23 -38.16 53.73 -6.33
N GLY A 24 -39.48 53.93 -6.28
CA GLY A 24 -40.40 52.97 -5.64
C GLY A 24 -40.42 53.03 -4.11
N THR A 25 -39.88 54.09 -3.49
CA THR A 25 -39.92 54.34 -2.05
C THR A 25 -39.89 55.84 -1.74
N THR A 26 -40.60 56.29 -0.72
CA THR A 26 -40.55 57.66 -0.19
C THR A 26 -39.59 57.82 0.99
N SER A 27 -39.06 56.70 1.50
CA SER A 27 -38.11 56.66 2.62
C SER A 27 -36.88 55.87 2.19
N PRO A 28 -36.00 56.46 1.36
CA PRO A 28 -34.79 55.78 0.88
C PRO A 28 -33.81 55.51 2.02
N ASN A 29 -33.27 54.28 2.07
CA ASN A 29 -32.27 53.87 3.08
C ASN A 29 -30.82 54.15 2.64
N SER A 30 -30.59 54.65 1.43
CA SER A 30 -29.29 54.96 0.85
C SER A 30 -29.39 56.19 -0.06
N THR A 31 -28.26 56.72 -0.53
CA THR A 31 -28.24 57.89 -1.45
C THR A 31 -29.00 57.60 -2.75
N LEU A 32 -28.94 56.36 -3.22
CA LEU A 32 -29.79 55.84 -4.29
C LEU A 32 -30.45 54.55 -3.78
N ASP A 33 -31.76 54.54 -3.63
CA ASP A 33 -32.56 53.38 -3.20
C ASP A 33 -33.56 53.02 -4.30
N ILE A 34 -33.37 51.86 -4.93
CA ILE A 34 -34.23 51.38 -6.02
C ILE A 34 -34.95 50.13 -5.52
N ARG A 35 -36.25 50.23 -5.27
CA ARG A 35 -37.12 49.09 -4.92
C ARG A 35 -37.81 48.51 -6.16
N GLY A 36 -37.01 48.17 -7.16
CA GLY A 36 -37.45 47.66 -8.45
C GLY A 36 -36.30 47.10 -9.27
N SER A 37 -36.53 46.79 -10.54
CA SER A 37 -35.47 46.29 -11.43
C SER A 37 -34.50 47.40 -11.84
N LEU A 38 -33.20 47.08 -11.88
CA LEU A 38 -32.14 47.94 -12.40
C LEU A 38 -31.53 47.30 -13.65
N SER A 39 -31.62 47.99 -14.78
CA SER A 39 -30.96 47.56 -16.03
C SER A 39 -29.60 48.25 -16.15
N LEU A 40 -28.53 47.46 -16.16
CA LEU A 40 -27.16 47.93 -16.39
C LEU A 40 -26.69 47.48 -17.78
N ASN A 41 -25.68 48.17 -18.33
CA ASN A 41 -25.20 47.85 -19.67
C ASN A 41 -24.53 46.46 -19.74
N TYR A 42 -24.81 45.75 -20.82
CA TYR A 42 -24.31 44.41 -21.12
C TYR A 42 -23.55 44.42 -22.46
N ARG A 43 -22.33 43.90 -22.46
CA ARG A 43 -21.52 43.75 -23.69
C ARG A 43 -20.90 42.36 -23.78
N ALA A 44 -21.13 41.67 -24.89
CA ALA A 44 -20.43 40.44 -25.24
C ALA A 44 -19.25 40.73 -26.19
N PHE A 45 -18.19 39.95 -26.12
CA PHE A 45 -17.01 40.09 -26.97
C PHE A 45 -16.30 38.75 -27.22
N THR A 46 -15.60 38.64 -28.35
CA THR A 46 -14.97 37.38 -28.83
C THR A 46 -13.45 37.47 -29.05
N ALA A 47 -12.87 38.66 -28.99
CA ALA A 47 -11.44 38.93 -29.13
C ALA A 47 -11.00 40.04 -28.16
N GLY A 48 -9.70 40.37 -28.10
CA GLY A 48 -9.19 41.36 -27.16
C GLY A 48 -9.89 42.74 -27.27
N THR A 49 -10.19 43.38 -26.13
CA THR A 49 -10.94 44.64 -26.04
C THR A 49 -10.53 45.46 -24.81
N THR A 50 -10.91 46.73 -24.75
CA THR A 50 -10.84 47.56 -23.54
C THR A 50 -12.23 47.70 -22.91
N ALA A 51 -12.33 47.72 -21.58
CA ALA A 51 -13.56 48.05 -20.86
C ALA A 51 -13.82 49.57 -20.92
N SER A 52 -15.03 49.96 -21.33
CA SER A 52 -15.43 51.35 -21.56
C SER A 52 -16.22 51.93 -20.40
N ALA A 53 -16.30 53.25 -20.32
CA ALA A 53 -17.08 53.94 -19.28
C ALA A 53 -18.59 53.63 -19.30
N THR A 54 -19.10 53.11 -20.41
CA THR A 54 -20.50 52.68 -20.54
C THR A 54 -20.72 51.22 -20.14
N ASP A 55 -19.66 50.42 -19.97
CA ASP A 55 -19.82 49.01 -19.60
C ASP A 55 -20.14 48.86 -18.11
N ASN A 56 -20.89 47.81 -17.80
CA ASN A 56 -21.00 47.29 -16.45
C ASN A 56 -20.76 45.78 -16.44
N THR A 57 -21.44 45.05 -17.32
CA THR A 57 -21.25 43.60 -17.48
C THR A 57 -20.57 43.30 -18.81
N LEU A 58 -19.41 42.62 -18.76
CA LEU A 58 -18.67 42.15 -19.93
C LEU A 58 -18.62 40.61 -19.96
N ILE A 59 -19.04 40.03 -21.08
CA ILE A 59 -19.06 38.57 -21.27
C ILE A 59 -18.14 38.18 -22.43
N PHE A 60 -17.13 37.40 -22.13
CA PHE A 60 -16.26 36.80 -23.14
C PHE A 60 -16.85 35.49 -23.66
N THR A 61 -16.99 35.37 -24.98
CA THR A 61 -17.50 34.17 -25.68
C THR A 61 -16.58 33.72 -26.82
N GLY A 62 -15.30 34.10 -26.77
CA GLY A 62 -14.33 33.78 -27.82
C GLY A 62 -13.94 32.31 -27.87
N THR A 63 -13.31 31.91 -28.97
CA THR A 63 -12.80 30.54 -29.19
C THR A 63 -11.28 30.44 -29.03
N LEU A 64 -10.58 31.57 -28.93
CA LEU A 64 -9.14 31.68 -28.72
C LEU A 64 -8.86 32.55 -27.49
N ALA A 65 -7.68 32.44 -26.89
CA ALA A 65 -7.31 33.27 -25.74
C ALA A 65 -7.37 34.77 -26.09
N ALA A 66 -7.80 35.60 -25.13
CA ALA A 66 -7.97 37.03 -25.32
C ALA A 66 -7.65 37.82 -24.04
N THR A 67 -7.49 39.14 -24.21
CA THR A 67 -7.27 40.07 -23.09
C THR A 67 -8.34 41.15 -23.08
N VAL A 68 -8.95 41.39 -21.91
CA VAL A 68 -9.74 42.59 -21.64
C VAL A 68 -8.92 43.56 -20.79
N THR A 69 -8.66 44.76 -21.31
CA THR A 69 -7.88 45.79 -20.60
C THR A 69 -8.81 46.74 -19.86
N LEU A 70 -8.58 46.91 -18.56
CA LEU A 70 -9.28 47.87 -17.72
C LEU A 70 -8.77 49.30 -17.98
N PRO A 71 -9.63 50.32 -17.89
CA PRO A 71 -9.17 51.72 -17.97
C PRO A 71 -8.30 52.06 -16.76
N ASP A 72 -7.60 53.21 -16.86
CA ASP A 72 -6.82 53.75 -15.75
C ASP A 72 -7.71 53.99 -14.53
N ALA A 73 -7.45 53.25 -13.45
CA ALA A 73 -8.23 53.29 -12.21
C ALA A 73 -8.29 54.70 -11.61
N SER A 74 -7.24 55.51 -11.78
CA SER A 74 -7.16 56.89 -11.26
C SER A 74 -8.18 57.84 -11.88
N THR A 75 -8.69 57.49 -13.06
CA THR A 75 -9.70 58.28 -13.77
C THR A 75 -11.14 57.85 -13.47
N CYS A 76 -11.34 56.78 -12.69
CA CYS A 76 -12.65 56.18 -12.52
C CYS A 76 -12.89 55.52 -11.14
N MET A 77 -12.49 56.19 -10.05
CA MET A 77 -12.80 55.75 -8.68
C MET A 77 -14.28 55.36 -8.53
N GLY A 78 -14.55 54.21 -7.92
CA GLY A 78 -15.89 53.68 -7.71
C GLY A 78 -16.52 52.98 -8.93
N ARG A 79 -15.86 52.96 -10.10
CA ARG A 79 -16.38 52.23 -11.28
C ARG A 79 -16.32 50.72 -11.04
N ILE A 80 -17.43 50.05 -11.33
CA ILE A 80 -17.59 48.61 -11.16
C ILE A 80 -17.75 47.93 -12.51
N TYR A 81 -17.01 46.84 -12.72
CA TYR A 81 -17.23 45.90 -13.81
C TYR A 81 -17.46 44.49 -13.28
N SER A 82 -18.37 43.75 -13.91
CA SER A 82 -18.49 42.30 -13.79
C SER A 82 -18.03 41.66 -15.10
N ILE A 83 -16.98 40.85 -15.05
CA ILE A 83 -16.33 40.26 -16.23
C ILE A 83 -16.39 38.74 -16.12
N LYS A 84 -16.96 38.07 -17.13
CA LYS A 84 -17.16 36.62 -17.15
C LYS A 84 -16.56 35.96 -18.38
N ASN A 85 -15.91 34.82 -18.21
CA ASN A 85 -15.58 33.89 -19.29
C ASN A 85 -16.74 32.90 -19.49
N ALA A 86 -17.52 33.10 -20.55
CA ALA A 86 -18.66 32.24 -20.93
C ALA A 86 -18.37 31.43 -22.20
N SER A 87 -17.09 31.21 -22.53
CA SER A 87 -16.69 30.40 -23.68
C SER A 87 -17.17 28.96 -23.53
N THR A 88 -17.62 28.37 -24.63
CA THR A 88 -18.15 26.98 -24.67
C THR A 88 -17.20 25.99 -25.35
N THR A 89 -16.08 26.47 -25.88
CA THR A 89 -15.07 25.69 -26.59
C THR A 89 -14.21 24.88 -25.62
N ILE A 90 -13.79 23.67 -26.03
CA ILE A 90 -12.87 22.80 -25.29
C ILE A 90 -11.63 22.55 -26.18
N PRO A 91 -10.38 22.78 -25.69
CA PRO A 91 -10.03 23.31 -24.36
C PRO A 91 -10.52 24.75 -24.15
N LEU A 92 -10.84 25.11 -22.90
CA LEU A 92 -11.40 26.42 -22.57
C LEU A 92 -10.38 27.53 -22.87
N PRO A 93 -10.71 28.53 -23.71
CA PRO A 93 -9.80 29.64 -23.99
C PRO A 93 -9.66 30.55 -22.76
N VAL A 94 -8.42 30.92 -22.47
CA VAL A 94 -8.07 31.77 -21.33
C VAL A 94 -8.43 33.22 -21.62
N LEU A 95 -9.17 33.86 -20.70
CA LEU A 95 -9.37 35.32 -20.70
C LEU A 95 -8.49 35.96 -19.64
N THR A 96 -7.63 36.88 -20.06
CA THR A 96 -6.82 37.70 -19.16
C THR A 96 -7.47 39.07 -18.98
N ILE A 97 -7.63 39.50 -17.73
CA ILE A 97 -8.04 40.86 -17.35
C ILE A 97 -6.76 41.62 -17.00
N ALA A 98 -6.39 42.58 -17.85
CA ALA A 98 -5.18 43.37 -17.70
C ALA A 98 -5.48 44.78 -17.17
N THR A 99 -4.51 45.38 -16.50
CA THR A 99 -4.56 46.77 -16.02
C THR A 99 -3.85 47.72 -16.98
N THR A 100 -4.00 49.02 -16.75
CA THR A 100 -3.26 50.09 -17.43
C THR A 100 -2.24 50.70 -16.44
N ALA A 101 -1.19 51.35 -16.93
CA ALA A 101 -0.26 52.16 -16.13
C ALA A 101 0.38 51.43 -14.91
N ALA A 102 0.68 50.14 -15.04
CA ALA A 102 1.26 49.29 -13.98
C ALA A 102 0.41 49.20 -12.69
N GLN A 103 -0.90 49.49 -12.79
CA GLN A 103 -1.86 49.30 -11.71
C GLN A 103 -2.07 47.81 -11.42
N THR A 104 -2.70 47.51 -10.30
CA THR A 104 -2.93 46.13 -9.86
C THR A 104 -4.42 45.80 -9.71
N ILE A 105 -4.72 44.51 -9.71
CA ILE A 105 -5.99 43.90 -9.29
C ILE A 105 -5.67 43.07 -8.04
N ASP A 106 -6.09 43.50 -6.85
CA ASP A 106 -5.73 42.87 -5.56
C ASP A 106 -4.21 42.54 -5.46
N ALA A 107 -3.36 43.53 -5.70
CA ALA A 107 -1.89 43.43 -5.72
C ALA A 107 -1.28 42.55 -6.84
N ALA A 108 -2.07 42.03 -7.79
CA ALA A 108 -1.58 41.32 -8.98
C ALA A 108 -1.58 42.23 -10.23
N ALA A 109 -0.65 42.01 -11.17
CA ALA A 109 -0.58 42.79 -12.43
C ALA A 109 -1.72 42.49 -13.42
N GLY A 110 -2.55 41.49 -13.13
CA GLY A 110 -3.70 41.09 -13.92
C GLY A 110 -4.41 39.91 -13.27
N TRP A 111 -5.57 39.56 -13.80
CA TRP A 111 -6.38 38.44 -13.34
C TRP A 111 -6.69 37.50 -14.50
N VAL A 112 -6.78 36.20 -14.24
CA VAL A 112 -7.01 35.20 -15.28
C VAL A 112 -8.29 34.43 -14.98
N LEU A 113 -9.21 34.43 -15.96
CA LEU A 113 -10.41 33.60 -15.99
C LEU A 113 -10.16 32.40 -16.90
N ASN A 114 -9.84 31.25 -16.30
CA ASN A 114 -9.46 30.01 -16.97
C ASN A 114 -10.29 28.79 -16.55
N ASP A 115 -11.35 28.99 -15.77
CA ASP A 115 -12.35 27.99 -15.44
C ASP A 115 -13.70 28.26 -16.12
N THR A 116 -14.51 27.22 -16.28
CA THR A 116 -15.80 27.31 -16.97
C THR A 116 -16.76 28.22 -16.21
N LYS A 117 -17.31 29.24 -16.90
CA LYS A 117 -18.25 30.22 -16.34
C LYS A 117 -17.66 31.09 -15.22
N GLU A 118 -16.33 31.14 -15.07
CA GLU A 118 -15.64 31.99 -14.10
C GLU A 118 -15.94 33.48 -14.34
N MET A 119 -16.19 34.21 -13.27
CA MET A 119 -16.51 35.63 -13.27
C MET A 119 -15.89 36.31 -12.06
N ILE A 120 -15.46 37.56 -12.25
CA ILE A 120 -15.16 38.48 -11.15
C ILE A 120 -15.97 39.76 -11.30
N THR A 121 -16.29 40.37 -10.15
CA THR A 121 -16.72 41.75 -10.03
C THR A 121 -15.61 42.52 -9.35
N LEU A 122 -15.22 43.65 -9.91
CA LEU A 122 -14.13 44.47 -9.44
C LEU A 122 -14.51 45.94 -9.44
N VAL A 123 -13.95 46.70 -8.50
CA VAL A 123 -14.17 48.14 -8.32
C VAL A 123 -12.84 48.88 -8.33
N SER A 124 -12.80 50.05 -8.98
CA SER A 124 -11.65 50.96 -8.87
C SER A 124 -11.67 51.68 -7.52
N ASP A 125 -10.53 51.73 -6.83
CA ASP A 125 -10.33 52.56 -5.63
C ASP A 125 -9.74 53.95 -5.94
N GLY A 126 -9.57 54.29 -7.23
CA GLY A 126 -8.91 55.52 -7.66
C GLY A 126 -7.40 55.42 -7.79
N THR A 127 -6.79 54.24 -7.59
CA THR A 127 -5.36 53.96 -7.85
C THR A 127 -5.17 52.57 -8.47
N ASN A 128 -5.89 51.57 -7.96
CA ASN A 128 -5.89 50.16 -8.37
C ASN A 128 -7.32 49.63 -8.49
N TRP A 129 -7.44 48.37 -8.87
CA TRP A 129 -8.69 47.62 -8.91
C TRP A 129 -8.74 46.61 -7.76
N ASN A 130 -9.91 46.45 -7.14
CA ASN A 130 -10.13 45.50 -6.05
C ASN A 130 -11.26 44.54 -6.41
N ILE A 131 -11.10 43.24 -6.13
CA ILE A 131 -12.16 42.26 -6.38
C ILE A 131 -13.18 42.29 -5.25
N THR A 132 -14.45 42.45 -5.60
CA THR A 132 -15.57 42.52 -4.65
C THR A 132 -16.55 41.35 -4.79
N GLY A 133 -16.39 40.50 -5.80
CA GLY A 133 -17.09 39.25 -5.95
C GLY A 133 -16.42 38.32 -6.95
N ALA A 134 -16.48 37.02 -6.75
CA ALA A 134 -15.93 36.02 -7.66
C ALA A 134 -16.78 34.75 -7.68
N GLY A 135 -16.86 34.06 -8.83
CA GLY A 135 -17.57 32.78 -8.90
C GLY A 135 -17.55 32.11 -10.29
N PRO A 136 -17.50 30.76 -10.36
CA PRO A 136 -17.12 29.85 -9.29
C PRO A 136 -15.68 30.10 -8.79
N LEU A 137 -15.39 29.73 -7.54
CA LEU A 137 -14.02 29.75 -7.01
C LEU A 137 -13.17 28.76 -7.80
N LYS A 138 -11.88 29.06 -8.00
CA LYS A 138 -10.95 28.16 -8.69
C LYS A 138 -10.96 26.79 -8.04
N THR A 139 -11.28 25.78 -8.84
CA THR A 139 -11.21 24.37 -8.43
C THR A 139 -10.02 23.72 -9.11
N ARG A 140 -9.59 22.57 -8.62
CA ARG A 140 -8.53 21.80 -9.28
C ARG A 140 -9.08 21.26 -10.61
N ASN A 141 -8.35 21.43 -11.72
CA ASN A 141 -8.83 21.05 -13.05
C ASN A 141 -9.03 19.53 -13.24
N ASN A 142 -8.23 18.69 -12.57
CA ASN A 142 -8.30 17.22 -12.66
C ASN A 142 -8.87 16.61 -11.38
N PHE A 143 -10.03 17.10 -10.94
CA PHE A 143 -10.59 16.78 -9.64
C PHE A 143 -12.11 16.77 -9.64
N VAL A 144 -12.68 15.85 -8.87
CA VAL A 144 -14.11 15.77 -8.59
C VAL A 144 -14.29 15.62 -7.08
N LEU A 145 -15.07 16.51 -6.47
CA LEU A 145 -15.59 16.32 -5.12
C LEU A 145 -16.85 15.46 -5.23
N VAL A 146 -16.84 14.31 -4.56
CA VAL A 146 -17.91 13.32 -4.58
C VAL A 146 -18.65 13.40 -3.25
N GLN A 147 -19.87 13.91 -3.28
CA GLN A 147 -20.76 14.01 -2.11
C GLN A 147 -21.94 13.03 -2.24
N SER A 148 -22.15 12.49 -3.44
CA SER A 148 -23.14 11.49 -3.78
C SER A 148 -22.64 10.60 -4.92
N ALA A 149 -23.27 9.44 -5.12
CA ALA A 149 -22.94 8.57 -6.25
C ALA A 149 -23.19 9.23 -7.63
N ALA A 150 -24.00 10.29 -7.70
CA ALA A 150 -24.30 11.02 -8.93
C ALA A 150 -23.16 11.96 -9.38
N ASP A 151 -22.20 12.26 -8.50
CA ASP A 151 -21.02 13.08 -8.85
C ASP A 151 -19.96 12.25 -9.60
N LEU A 152 -20.11 10.92 -9.61
CA LEU A 152 -19.28 10.01 -10.38
C LEU A 152 -19.78 9.87 -11.83
N PRO A 153 -18.93 9.39 -12.77
CA PRO A 153 -19.37 9.10 -14.13
C PRO A 153 -20.58 8.17 -14.18
N ALA A 154 -21.44 8.36 -15.19
CA ALA A 154 -22.63 7.52 -15.35
C ALA A 154 -22.23 6.03 -15.50
N PRO A 155 -22.91 5.11 -14.80
CA PRO A 155 -22.59 3.70 -14.89
C PRO A 155 -22.97 3.14 -16.27
N VAL A 156 -22.11 2.30 -16.83
CA VAL A 156 -22.39 1.50 -18.03
C VAL A 156 -22.45 0.04 -17.59
N ALA A 157 -23.60 -0.60 -17.81
CA ALA A 157 -23.85 -1.98 -17.35
C ALA A 157 -23.55 -2.21 -15.86
N GLY A 158 -23.89 -1.24 -15.01
CA GLY A 158 -23.66 -1.31 -13.56
C GLY A 158 -22.23 -1.00 -13.11
N VAL A 159 -21.35 -0.56 -14.01
CA VAL A 159 -19.96 -0.20 -13.72
C VAL A 159 -19.72 1.28 -13.98
N ILE A 160 -19.30 2.01 -12.94
CA ILE A 160 -18.78 3.37 -13.01
C ILE A 160 -17.30 3.28 -13.37
N THR A 161 -16.94 3.63 -14.60
CA THR A 161 -15.53 3.72 -14.99
C THR A 161 -15.03 5.13 -14.74
N LEU A 162 -14.07 5.28 -13.81
CA LEU A 162 -13.47 6.57 -13.51
C LEU A 162 -12.67 7.09 -14.70
N VAL A 163 -12.62 8.41 -14.86
CA VAL A 163 -11.90 9.06 -15.96
C VAL A 163 -10.43 9.17 -15.59
N ALA A 164 -9.56 8.46 -16.31
CA ALA A 164 -8.12 8.42 -16.05
C ALA A 164 -7.51 9.83 -15.90
N GLY A 165 -6.62 9.98 -14.91
CA GLY A 165 -5.97 11.26 -14.60
C GLY A 165 -6.77 12.19 -13.67
N ILE A 166 -8.00 11.84 -13.31
CA ILE A 166 -8.82 12.59 -12.35
C ILE A 166 -8.66 12.04 -10.93
N THR A 167 -8.57 12.94 -9.96
CA THR A 167 -8.70 12.61 -8.53
C THR A 167 -10.15 12.77 -8.08
N TYR A 168 -10.71 11.73 -7.48
CA TYR A 168 -12.04 11.74 -6.88
C TYR A 168 -11.90 11.80 -5.36
N GLU A 169 -12.33 12.90 -4.74
CA GLU A 169 -12.35 13.07 -3.29
C GLU A 169 -13.74 12.74 -2.75
N ILE A 170 -13.86 11.66 -1.99
CA ILE A 170 -15.08 11.31 -1.26
C ILE A 170 -15.21 12.23 -0.06
N ASN A 171 -16.37 12.85 0.10
CA ASN A 171 -16.71 13.72 1.22
C ASN A 171 -18.02 13.24 1.85
N GLY A 172 -17.89 12.57 2.98
CA GLY A 172 -18.99 11.94 3.70
C GLY A 172 -19.25 10.48 3.31
N THR A 173 -20.38 9.95 3.77
CA THR A 173 -20.75 8.54 3.56
C THR A 173 -21.63 8.40 2.32
N ILE A 174 -21.14 7.66 1.33
CA ILE A 174 -21.83 7.41 0.06
C ILE A 174 -22.18 5.94 -0.05
N PHE A 175 -23.47 5.66 -0.23
CA PHE A 175 -23.96 4.32 -0.52
C PHE A 175 -23.90 4.06 -2.02
N MET A 176 -23.26 2.96 -2.40
CA MET A 176 -23.00 2.56 -3.77
C MET A 176 -23.85 1.36 -4.14
N THR A 177 -24.58 1.46 -5.25
CA THR A 177 -25.31 0.34 -5.88
C THR A 177 -24.66 -0.15 -7.18
N ASN A 178 -23.71 0.61 -7.72
CA ASN A 178 -22.91 0.27 -8.89
C ASN A 178 -21.46 -0.02 -8.48
N LYS A 179 -20.77 -0.80 -9.30
CA LYS A 179 -19.35 -1.10 -9.15
C LYS A 179 -18.50 0.08 -9.62
N ILE A 180 -17.25 0.15 -9.19
CA ILE A 180 -16.27 1.16 -9.59
C ILE A 180 -15.09 0.46 -10.27
N ASN A 181 -14.77 0.88 -11.48
CA ASN A 181 -13.49 0.60 -12.13
C ASN A 181 -12.57 1.80 -11.96
N LEU A 182 -11.47 1.61 -11.23
CA LEU A 182 -10.53 2.67 -10.87
C LEU A 182 -9.85 3.29 -12.09
N ASN A 183 -9.58 2.50 -13.13
CA ASN A 183 -9.01 2.98 -14.40
C ASN A 183 -7.77 3.89 -14.24
N GLY A 184 -6.89 3.57 -13.27
CA GLY A 184 -5.68 4.35 -12.97
C GLY A 184 -5.90 5.63 -12.15
N CYS A 185 -7.10 5.87 -11.65
CA CYS A 185 -7.42 7.10 -10.91
C CYS A 185 -7.02 7.05 -9.44
N TYR A 186 -7.06 8.23 -8.82
CA TYR A 186 -7.01 8.40 -7.37
C TYR A 186 -8.43 8.51 -6.83
N LEU A 187 -8.74 7.72 -5.81
CA LEU A 187 -9.97 7.77 -5.04
C LEU A 187 -9.59 8.00 -3.57
N VAL A 188 -9.88 9.19 -3.05
CA VAL A 188 -9.28 9.67 -1.80
C VAL A 188 -10.32 10.20 -0.84
N GLY A 189 -10.05 10.11 0.45
CA GLY A 189 -10.75 10.88 1.49
C GLY A 189 -9.80 11.82 2.21
N LYS A 190 -10.33 12.54 3.20
CA LYS A 190 -9.55 13.35 4.14
C LYS A 190 -9.77 12.92 5.59
N ASP A 191 -10.93 12.37 5.89
CA ASP A 191 -11.29 11.84 7.19
C ASP A 191 -11.85 10.43 7.02
N ALA A 192 -10.98 9.42 7.11
CA ALA A 192 -11.36 8.02 6.92
C ALA A 192 -12.50 7.56 7.84
N ASN A 193 -12.77 8.25 8.97
CA ASN A 193 -13.88 7.91 9.86
C ASN A 193 -15.24 8.38 9.35
N ASN A 194 -15.27 9.33 8.42
CA ASN A 194 -16.49 9.97 7.91
C ASN A 194 -16.63 9.85 6.38
N ASP A 195 -15.53 9.76 5.64
CA ASP A 195 -15.47 9.58 4.20
C ASP A 195 -15.54 8.09 3.85
N LYS A 196 -16.70 7.63 3.38
CA LYS A 196 -16.99 6.20 3.23
C LYS A 196 -17.61 5.89 1.89
N LEU A 197 -17.23 4.74 1.33
CA LEU A 197 -17.98 4.07 0.28
C LEU A 197 -18.53 2.75 0.81
N ILE A 198 -19.86 2.62 0.79
CA ILE A 198 -20.57 1.45 1.31
C ILE A 198 -21.34 0.79 0.18
N TYR A 199 -20.91 -0.40 -0.23
CA TYR A 199 -21.57 -1.20 -1.24
C TYR A 199 -22.69 -2.04 -0.61
N THR A 200 -23.91 -1.86 -1.12
CA THR A 200 -25.14 -2.44 -0.58
C THR A 200 -25.81 -3.53 -1.43
N PRO A 201 -25.50 -3.74 -2.73
CA PRO A 201 -26.10 -4.83 -3.51
C PRO A 201 -25.86 -6.21 -2.89
N ALA A 202 -26.80 -7.14 -3.08
CA ALA A 202 -26.71 -8.51 -2.56
C ALA A 202 -25.75 -9.43 -3.34
N SER A 203 -25.12 -8.93 -4.40
CA SER A 203 -24.12 -9.65 -5.17
C SER A 203 -23.16 -8.69 -5.87
N GLY A 204 -22.01 -9.23 -6.29
CA GLY A 204 -20.97 -8.45 -6.96
C GLY A 204 -20.07 -7.71 -5.98
N GLU A 205 -19.36 -6.72 -6.49
CA GLU A 205 -18.22 -6.09 -5.84
C GLU A 205 -18.26 -4.57 -5.95
N LEU A 206 -17.67 -3.87 -4.98
CA LEU A 206 -17.51 -2.42 -5.07
C LEU A 206 -16.42 -2.04 -6.08
N ILE A 207 -15.25 -2.69 -6.02
CA ILE A 207 -14.09 -2.37 -6.85
C ILE A 207 -13.84 -3.53 -7.82
N THR A 208 -13.89 -3.23 -9.11
CA THR A 208 -13.83 -4.20 -10.22
C THR A 208 -12.92 -3.73 -11.35
N GLY A 209 -12.57 -4.64 -12.26
CA GLY A 209 -11.91 -4.32 -13.52
C GLY A 209 -10.48 -4.83 -13.64
N THR A 210 -9.82 -4.38 -14.71
CA THR A 210 -8.50 -4.87 -15.16
C THR A 210 -7.37 -3.88 -14.96
N LYS A 211 -7.66 -2.71 -14.38
CA LYS A 211 -6.69 -1.66 -14.08
C LYS A 211 -6.72 -1.32 -12.60
N GLY A 212 -5.54 -1.04 -12.07
CA GLY A 212 -5.41 -0.58 -10.70
C GLY A 212 -5.66 0.93 -10.57
N GLY A 213 -5.05 1.54 -9.58
CA GLY A 213 -5.26 2.93 -9.19
C GLY A 213 -4.74 3.16 -7.78
N THR A 214 -5.07 4.32 -7.20
CA THR A 214 -4.75 4.62 -5.81
C THR A 214 -6.02 4.86 -5.01
N MET A 215 -6.18 4.17 -3.89
CA MET A 215 -7.22 4.44 -2.91
C MET A 215 -6.60 4.79 -1.56
N LYS A 216 -6.99 5.92 -0.97
CA LYS A 216 -6.46 6.30 0.34
C LYS A 216 -7.36 7.14 1.24
N ASN A 217 -7.15 7.03 2.55
CA ASN A 217 -7.82 7.83 3.58
C ASN A 217 -9.35 7.67 3.60
N LEU A 218 -9.85 6.46 3.35
CA LEU A 218 -11.29 6.14 3.29
C LEU A 218 -11.66 4.95 4.19
N THR A 219 -12.94 4.88 4.58
CA THR A 219 -13.55 3.60 4.98
C THR A 219 -14.27 2.96 3.78
N LEU A 220 -14.02 1.68 3.56
CA LEU A 220 -14.62 0.88 2.50
C LEU A 220 -15.34 -0.32 3.11
N ALA A 221 -16.57 -0.58 2.65
CA ALA A 221 -17.41 -1.65 3.18
C ALA A 221 -18.28 -2.30 2.09
N ALA A 222 -18.43 -3.62 2.15
CA ALA A 222 -19.36 -4.41 1.36
C ALA A 222 -20.28 -5.23 2.29
N ILE A 223 -21.39 -4.62 2.70
CA ILE A 223 -22.07 -5.00 3.95
C ILE A 223 -23.15 -6.08 3.78
N THR A 224 -23.55 -6.37 2.54
CA THR A 224 -24.65 -7.29 2.24
C THR A 224 -24.11 -8.68 1.92
N ALA A 225 -24.80 -9.74 2.37
CA ALA A 225 -24.40 -11.11 2.06
C ALA A 225 -24.33 -11.32 0.54
N GLY A 226 -23.28 -11.99 0.07
CA GLY A 226 -23.00 -12.19 -1.36
C GLY A 226 -22.22 -11.05 -2.02
N SER A 227 -22.05 -9.90 -1.35
CA SER A 227 -21.24 -8.79 -1.83
C SER A 227 -19.78 -8.89 -1.43
N LYS A 228 -18.90 -8.26 -2.22
CA LYS A 228 -17.45 -8.22 -2.02
C LYS A 228 -16.93 -6.78 -2.06
N LEU A 229 -15.81 -6.50 -1.41
CA LEU A 229 -15.11 -5.23 -1.62
C LEU A 229 -14.36 -5.24 -2.96
N PHE A 230 -13.55 -6.27 -3.22
CA PHE A 230 -12.74 -6.40 -4.43
C PHE A 230 -13.12 -7.60 -5.28
N ASN A 231 -13.07 -7.40 -6.61
CA ASN A 231 -12.90 -8.46 -7.58
C ASN A 231 -12.09 -7.91 -8.77
N LEU A 232 -10.78 -7.79 -8.57
CA LEU A 232 -9.84 -7.25 -9.57
C LEU A 232 -9.11 -8.38 -10.29
N ASP A 233 -8.96 -8.25 -11.60
CA ASP A 233 -8.14 -9.14 -12.46
C ASP A 233 -7.24 -8.28 -13.36
N MET A 234 -6.19 -7.74 -12.77
CA MET A 234 -5.35 -6.70 -13.37
C MET A 234 -4.33 -7.28 -14.35
N GLY A 235 -4.03 -6.52 -15.40
CA GLY A 235 -2.90 -6.84 -16.28
C GLY A 235 -1.57 -6.82 -15.51
N SER A 236 -0.58 -7.61 -15.93
CA SER A 236 0.72 -7.75 -15.25
C SER A 236 1.60 -6.49 -15.24
N THR A 237 1.17 -5.40 -15.89
CA THR A 237 1.83 -4.09 -15.91
C THR A 237 1.09 -3.03 -15.09
N GLU A 238 -0.07 -3.37 -14.54
CA GLU A 238 -0.92 -2.44 -13.80
C GLU A 238 -0.50 -2.38 -12.33
N ASN A 239 -0.71 -1.24 -11.68
CA ASN A 239 -0.36 -1.04 -10.28
C ASN A 239 -1.58 -0.68 -9.44
N LEU A 240 -1.66 -1.25 -8.24
CA LEU A 240 -2.66 -0.90 -7.23
C LEU A 240 -1.96 -0.40 -5.97
N ILE A 241 -2.32 0.79 -5.51
CA ILE A 241 -1.90 1.33 -4.22
C ILE A 241 -3.14 1.50 -3.35
N PHE A 242 -3.23 0.70 -2.29
CA PHE A 242 -4.29 0.76 -1.29
C PHE A 242 -3.66 1.15 0.03
N ARG A 243 -3.89 2.38 0.51
CA ARG A 243 -3.17 2.86 1.69
C ARG A 243 -3.99 3.73 2.63
N ASP A 244 -3.65 3.72 3.91
CA ASP A 244 -4.27 4.58 4.92
C ASP A 244 -5.81 4.41 4.98
N ASN A 245 -6.31 3.20 4.76
CA ASN A 245 -7.75 2.90 4.67
C ASN A 245 -8.24 2.03 5.83
N ILE A 246 -9.55 2.10 6.06
CA ILE A 246 -10.28 1.17 6.93
C ILE A 246 -11.13 0.26 6.03
N VAL A 247 -10.97 -1.06 6.18
CA VAL A 247 -11.83 -2.06 5.53
C VAL A 247 -12.72 -2.68 6.60
N GLY A 248 -13.97 -2.27 6.58
CA GLY A 248 -14.91 -2.50 7.68
C GLY A 248 -16.14 -3.28 7.25
N ASN A 249 -16.56 -4.26 8.07
CA ASN A 249 -17.85 -4.94 7.95
C ASN A 249 -18.13 -5.58 6.58
N CYS A 250 -17.09 -5.95 5.83
CA CYS A 250 -17.26 -6.62 4.56
C CYS A 250 -17.73 -8.06 4.79
N LYS A 251 -18.72 -8.52 4.02
CA LYS A 251 -19.06 -9.95 3.98
C LYS A 251 -18.01 -10.78 3.27
N ASP A 252 -17.25 -10.13 2.40
CA ASP A 252 -16.05 -10.66 1.76
C ASP A 252 -15.18 -9.47 1.36
N VAL A 253 -13.91 -9.43 1.78
CA VAL A 253 -12.98 -8.41 1.27
C VAL A 253 -12.67 -8.70 -0.19
N GLY A 254 -12.61 -9.98 -0.59
CA GLY A 254 -12.63 -10.39 -1.99
C GLY A 254 -11.26 -10.65 -2.60
N LEU A 255 -11.17 -10.47 -3.92
CA LEU A 255 -10.03 -10.90 -4.74
C LEU A 255 -9.28 -9.70 -5.32
N VAL A 256 -7.95 -9.71 -5.14
CA VAL A 256 -7.01 -8.89 -5.90
C VAL A 256 -6.10 -9.83 -6.68
N LYS A 257 -6.31 -9.89 -8.00
CA LYS A 257 -5.55 -10.73 -8.90
C LYS A 257 -4.74 -9.89 -9.89
N GLY A 258 -3.54 -10.37 -10.25
CA GLY A 258 -2.69 -9.73 -11.24
C GLY A 258 -2.01 -8.46 -10.73
N GLY A 259 -1.43 -7.70 -11.66
CA GLY A 259 -0.68 -6.48 -11.36
C GLY A 259 0.82 -6.68 -11.24
N TYR A 260 1.55 -5.62 -11.57
CA TYR A 260 3.00 -5.51 -11.35
C TYR A 260 3.28 -5.24 -9.88
N ILE A 261 2.90 -4.06 -9.37
CA ILE A 261 2.97 -3.72 -7.94
C ILE A 261 1.56 -3.65 -7.38
N VAL A 262 1.30 -4.49 -6.36
CA VAL A 262 0.11 -4.40 -5.52
C VAL A 262 0.56 -4.07 -4.11
N PHE A 263 0.31 -2.84 -3.69
CA PHE A 263 0.81 -2.31 -2.43
C PHE A 263 -0.33 -1.95 -1.48
N PHE A 264 -0.41 -2.67 -0.37
CA PHE A 264 -1.32 -2.42 0.74
C PHE A 264 -0.53 -1.85 1.91
N SER A 265 -0.81 -0.62 2.35
CA SER A 265 -0.04 0.04 3.41
C SER A 265 -0.92 0.73 4.46
N VAL A 266 -0.72 0.45 5.74
CA VAL A 266 -1.50 1.08 6.84
C VAL A 266 -3.01 0.85 6.67
N ILE A 267 -3.41 -0.41 6.77
CA ILE A 267 -4.81 -0.82 6.59
C ILE A 267 -5.38 -1.38 7.89
N ASN A 268 -6.53 -0.86 8.31
CA ASN A 268 -7.28 -1.40 9.45
C ASN A 268 -8.42 -2.29 8.95
N TYR A 269 -8.34 -3.60 9.22
CA TYR A 269 -9.39 -4.55 8.90
C TYR A 269 -10.23 -4.87 10.14
N SER A 270 -11.53 -4.58 10.13
CA SER A 270 -12.40 -4.82 11.29
C SER A 270 -13.79 -5.32 10.88
N GLY A 271 -14.30 -6.35 11.58
CA GLY A 271 -15.66 -6.84 11.39
C GLY A 271 -15.91 -7.56 10.07
N ASN A 272 -14.86 -7.94 9.33
CA ASN A 272 -15.01 -8.62 8.05
C ASN A 272 -15.30 -10.12 8.26
N LEU A 273 -16.27 -10.66 7.52
CA LEU A 273 -16.65 -12.08 7.60
C LEU A 273 -15.66 -12.98 6.87
N ASN A 274 -15.17 -12.55 5.71
CA ASN A 274 -14.08 -13.20 4.98
C ASN A 274 -13.06 -12.14 4.60
N GLY A 275 -11.79 -12.52 4.65
CA GLY A 275 -10.68 -11.65 4.32
C GLY A 275 -10.39 -11.56 2.83
N ILE A 276 -9.13 -11.29 2.50
CA ILE A 276 -8.67 -10.97 1.15
C ILE A 276 -7.86 -12.12 0.55
N THR A 277 -8.08 -12.38 -0.74
CA THR A 277 -7.25 -13.27 -1.55
C THR A 277 -6.39 -12.44 -2.49
N TYR A 278 -5.07 -12.67 -2.42
CA TYR A 278 -4.10 -12.17 -3.37
C TYR A 278 -3.71 -13.30 -4.32
N GLN A 279 -3.74 -13.05 -5.63
CA GLN A 279 -3.53 -14.09 -6.63
C GLN A 279 -2.72 -13.62 -7.84
N ASP A 280 -1.76 -14.43 -8.29
CA ASP A 280 -1.02 -14.21 -9.54
C ASP A 280 -0.41 -12.80 -9.67
N ILE A 281 0.23 -12.31 -8.60
CA ILE A 281 0.76 -10.94 -8.50
C ILE A 281 2.29 -10.98 -8.65
N ASN A 282 2.87 -10.09 -9.46
CA ASN A 282 4.33 -10.01 -9.55
C ASN A 282 4.94 -9.59 -8.19
N HIS A 283 4.72 -8.36 -7.75
CA HIS A 283 5.23 -7.83 -6.48
C HIS A 283 4.07 -7.47 -5.53
N LEU A 284 3.80 -8.36 -4.59
CA LEU A 284 2.84 -8.12 -3.51
C LEU A 284 3.55 -7.51 -2.31
N LEU A 285 3.21 -6.27 -1.99
CA LEU A 285 3.76 -5.53 -0.85
C LEU A 285 2.64 -5.27 0.15
N ILE A 286 2.79 -5.74 1.38
CA ILE A 286 1.84 -5.60 2.48
C ILE A 286 2.59 -5.00 3.66
N ASP A 287 2.31 -3.75 3.97
CA ASP A 287 3.02 -2.98 4.99
C ASP A 287 2.05 -2.46 6.06
N ASN A 288 2.36 -2.70 7.33
CA ASN A 288 1.60 -2.18 8.47
C ASN A 288 0.07 -2.41 8.41
N THR A 289 -0.35 -3.61 8.01
CA THR A 289 -1.76 -4.02 8.07
C THR A 289 -2.14 -4.51 9.46
N ALA A 290 -3.29 -4.06 9.96
CA ALA A 290 -3.84 -4.39 11.26
C ALA A 290 -5.15 -5.19 11.11
N TRP A 291 -5.08 -6.50 11.36
CA TRP A 291 -6.26 -7.36 11.44
C TRP A 291 -6.73 -7.49 12.89
N PHE A 292 -7.86 -6.87 13.20
CA PHE A 292 -8.46 -6.93 14.54
C PHE A 292 -9.16 -8.29 14.80
N SER A 293 -9.37 -8.62 16.08
CA SER A 293 -10.05 -9.86 16.51
C SER A 293 -11.54 -9.92 16.14
N SER A 294 -12.10 -8.84 15.61
CA SER A 294 -13.48 -8.77 15.11
C SER A 294 -13.65 -9.40 13.72
N ASN A 295 -12.58 -9.82 13.06
CA ASN A 295 -12.66 -10.50 11.76
C ASN A 295 -12.86 -12.02 11.93
N TYR A 296 -13.36 -12.65 10.88
CA TYR A 296 -13.71 -14.08 10.84
C TYR A 296 -13.00 -14.78 9.68
N ASN A 297 -12.96 -16.12 9.76
CA ASN A 297 -12.43 -17.00 8.71
C ASN A 297 -10.99 -16.64 8.30
N THR A 298 -10.64 -16.81 7.02
CA THR A 298 -9.30 -16.51 6.52
C THR A 298 -9.11 -15.01 6.32
N TYR A 299 -8.08 -14.43 6.95
CA TYR A 299 -7.76 -13.00 6.85
C TYR A 299 -7.01 -12.69 5.56
N GLU A 300 -5.91 -13.39 5.30
CA GLU A 300 -5.11 -13.24 4.09
C GLU A 300 -4.88 -14.61 3.45
N LYS A 301 -5.16 -14.71 2.15
CA LYS A 301 -4.87 -15.90 1.36
C LYS A 301 -3.97 -15.55 0.18
N PHE A 302 -2.88 -16.29 0.02
CA PHE A 302 -1.99 -16.19 -1.14
C PHE A 302 -2.15 -17.44 -2.00
N THR A 303 -2.41 -17.24 -3.29
CA THR A 303 -2.62 -18.35 -4.22
C THR A 303 -2.06 -18.05 -5.60
N GLY A 304 -1.68 -19.09 -6.35
CA GLY A 304 -1.12 -18.94 -7.69
C GLY A 304 0.37 -18.57 -7.67
N ASN A 305 0.81 -17.79 -8.65
CA ASN A 305 2.22 -17.50 -8.86
C ASN A 305 2.60 -16.09 -8.38
N PHE A 306 3.77 -15.96 -7.75
CA PHE A 306 4.31 -14.68 -7.34
C PHE A 306 5.75 -14.51 -7.81
N GLU A 307 6.14 -13.28 -8.13
CA GLU A 307 7.57 -12.97 -8.27
C GLU A 307 8.17 -12.70 -6.88
N MET A 308 7.53 -11.83 -6.11
CA MET A 308 7.92 -11.44 -4.76
C MET A 308 6.70 -11.22 -3.87
N ILE A 309 6.84 -11.58 -2.58
CA ILE A 309 5.89 -11.24 -1.52
C ILE A 309 6.64 -10.59 -0.37
N GLU A 310 6.24 -9.40 0.05
CA GLU A 310 6.73 -8.77 1.28
C GLU A 310 5.57 -8.47 2.19
N LYS A 311 5.56 -9.07 3.39
CA LYS A 311 4.65 -8.72 4.47
C LYS A 311 5.46 -8.20 5.65
N LEU A 312 5.31 -6.91 5.92
CA LEU A 312 6.12 -6.15 6.86
C LEU A 312 5.24 -5.41 7.86
N GLY A 313 5.52 -5.56 9.15
CA GLY A 313 4.89 -4.77 10.20
C GLY A 313 3.41 -5.06 10.45
N GLY A 314 2.77 -4.23 11.29
CA GLY A 314 1.38 -4.38 11.70
C GLY A 314 1.13 -5.54 12.66
N PHE A 315 -0.13 -6.01 12.73
CA PHE A 315 -0.51 -7.15 13.56
C PHE A 315 -1.65 -7.96 12.95
N SER A 316 -1.77 -9.22 13.37
CA SER A 316 -2.91 -10.07 13.04
C SER A 316 -3.42 -10.75 14.29
N HIS A 317 -4.61 -10.36 14.74
CA HIS A 317 -5.27 -10.87 15.93
C HIS A 317 -6.45 -11.77 15.55
N GLY A 318 -6.31 -13.07 15.76
CA GLY A 318 -7.32 -14.08 15.40
C GLY A 318 -7.84 -14.86 16.61
N LEU A 319 -9.14 -15.15 16.58
CA LEU A 319 -9.81 -15.96 17.60
C LEU A 319 -10.30 -17.27 16.97
N SER A 320 -10.05 -18.41 17.63
CA SER A 320 -10.59 -19.70 17.20
C SER A 320 -12.12 -19.71 17.09
N ALA A 321 -12.81 -19.01 17.99
CA ALA A 321 -14.27 -18.85 17.97
C ALA A 321 -14.81 -18.20 16.69
N ASN A 322 -13.96 -17.45 15.97
CA ASN A 322 -14.31 -16.81 14.71
C ASN A 322 -13.88 -17.63 13.48
N GLY A 323 -13.36 -18.85 13.68
CA GLY A 323 -12.79 -19.67 12.60
C GLY A 323 -11.52 -19.06 11.99
N ALA A 324 -10.80 -18.22 12.74
CA ALA A 324 -9.72 -17.41 12.20
C ALA A 324 -8.56 -18.26 11.65
N ILE A 325 -8.21 -18.02 10.38
CA ILE A 325 -6.96 -18.44 9.74
C ILE A 325 -6.23 -17.14 9.35
N LEU A 326 -5.12 -16.81 10.01
CA LEU A 326 -4.49 -15.50 9.77
C LEU A 326 -3.85 -15.42 8.39
N LEU A 327 -3.14 -16.47 7.99
CA LEU A 327 -2.48 -16.55 6.70
C LEU A 327 -2.67 -17.94 6.08
N ASP A 328 -3.26 -17.99 4.89
CA ASP A 328 -3.34 -19.19 4.06
C ASP A 328 -2.33 -19.09 2.90
N VAL A 329 -1.25 -19.86 2.97
CA VAL A 329 -0.23 -19.99 1.91
C VAL A 329 -0.33 -21.31 1.15
N SER A 330 -1.34 -22.15 1.45
CA SER A 330 -1.46 -23.49 0.88
C SER A 330 -1.74 -23.49 -0.63
N GLY A 331 -2.24 -22.38 -1.17
CA GLY A 331 -2.52 -22.20 -2.60
C GLY A 331 -1.36 -21.64 -3.42
N ILE A 332 -0.22 -21.30 -2.81
CA ILE A 332 0.93 -20.77 -3.55
C ILE A 332 1.52 -21.89 -4.44
N ILE A 333 1.59 -21.64 -5.74
CA ILE A 333 2.17 -22.55 -6.72
C ILE A 333 3.68 -22.30 -6.84
N SER A 334 4.09 -21.04 -6.96
CA SER A 334 5.51 -20.68 -7.09
C SER A 334 5.81 -19.28 -6.58
N ILE A 335 7.05 -19.08 -6.10
CA ILE A 335 7.64 -17.78 -5.79
C ILE A 335 9.00 -17.73 -6.49
N THR A 336 9.16 -16.81 -7.44
CA THR A 336 10.34 -16.78 -8.31
C THR A 336 11.55 -16.18 -7.59
N THR A 337 11.41 -14.96 -7.06
CA THR A 337 12.49 -14.20 -6.44
C THR A 337 12.62 -14.54 -4.96
N GLY A 338 11.60 -14.28 -4.16
CA GLY A 338 11.62 -14.57 -2.72
C GLY A 338 10.38 -14.03 -2.01
N ALA A 339 10.22 -14.43 -0.75
CA ALA A 339 9.14 -13.93 0.10
C ALA A 339 9.62 -13.60 1.51
N SER A 340 9.01 -12.62 2.16
CA SER A 340 9.34 -12.24 3.53
C SER A 340 8.10 -11.98 4.38
N LEU A 341 8.17 -12.40 5.65
CA LEU A 341 7.17 -12.13 6.68
C LEU A 341 7.90 -11.65 7.94
N LYS A 342 8.03 -10.34 8.11
CA LYS A 342 8.84 -9.75 9.19
C LYS A 342 8.07 -8.70 9.98
N ASN A 343 8.33 -8.64 11.28
CA ASN A 343 7.81 -7.61 12.20
C ASN A 343 6.28 -7.51 12.30
N THR A 344 5.52 -8.47 11.76
CA THR A 344 4.07 -8.55 12.01
C THR A 344 3.83 -9.26 13.34
N ASN A 345 3.07 -8.65 14.25
CA ASN A 345 2.73 -9.32 15.50
C ASN A 345 1.57 -10.31 15.31
N ILE A 346 1.82 -11.60 15.52
CA ILE A 346 0.82 -12.66 15.37
C ILE A 346 0.25 -13.02 16.75
N ILE A 347 -1.04 -12.71 16.95
CA ILE A 347 -1.77 -12.97 18.18
C ILE A 347 -2.95 -13.88 17.81
N CYS A 348 -2.80 -15.18 17.95
CA CYS A 348 -3.83 -16.12 17.48
C CYS A 348 -4.15 -17.20 18.50
N THR A 349 -5.44 -17.44 18.73
CA THR A 349 -5.92 -18.69 19.35
C THR A 349 -6.53 -19.66 18.33
N GLY A 350 -6.68 -19.24 17.07
CA GLY A 350 -7.06 -20.06 15.92
C GLY A 350 -5.84 -20.59 15.14
N THR A 351 -5.98 -20.71 13.82
CA THR A 351 -4.87 -21.14 12.95
C THR A 351 -4.02 -19.94 12.55
N THR A 352 -2.74 -19.96 12.89
CA THR A 352 -1.79 -18.89 12.50
C THR A 352 -1.47 -18.96 11.01
N VAL A 353 -1.03 -20.13 10.53
CA VAL A 353 -0.68 -20.36 9.12
C VAL A 353 -1.32 -21.67 8.66
N LEU A 354 -2.03 -21.62 7.53
CA LEU A 354 -2.48 -22.79 6.78
C LEU A 354 -1.55 -23.02 5.58
N GLY A 355 -0.97 -24.22 5.50
CA GLY A 355 0.08 -24.54 4.53
C GLY A 355 1.48 -24.49 5.14
N SER A 356 2.51 -24.57 4.30
CA SER A 356 3.91 -24.49 4.72
C SER A 356 4.67 -23.47 3.88
N PHE A 357 5.63 -22.80 4.51
CA PHE A 357 6.52 -21.90 3.80
C PHE A 357 7.56 -22.70 3.00
N SER A 358 7.74 -22.34 1.73
CA SER A 358 8.84 -22.87 0.93
C SER A 358 10.18 -22.26 1.35
N ASN A 359 11.30 -22.82 0.90
CA ASN A 359 12.62 -22.27 1.24
C ASN A 359 12.89 -20.86 0.70
N LYS A 360 12.01 -20.34 -0.18
CA LYS A 360 12.02 -18.96 -0.68
C LYS A 360 11.58 -17.93 0.35
N TRP A 361 10.94 -18.37 1.44
CA TRP A 361 10.52 -17.48 2.52
C TRP A 361 11.64 -17.16 3.50
N GLU A 362 11.62 -15.95 4.03
CA GLU A 362 12.26 -15.57 5.28
C GLU A 362 11.20 -15.10 6.27
N VAL A 363 10.94 -15.90 7.31
CA VAL A 363 9.93 -15.63 8.34
C VAL A 363 10.61 -15.25 9.64
N GLU A 364 10.35 -14.04 10.11
CA GLU A 364 10.90 -13.44 11.33
C GLU A 364 9.84 -12.54 11.98
N SER A 365 8.79 -13.15 12.55
CA SER A 365 7.64 -12.44 13.12
C SER A 365 7.26 -13.01 14.48
N MET A 366 6.83 -12.14 15.41
CA MET A 366 6.39 -12.58 16.74
C MET A 366 5.17 -13.50 16.60
N GLY A 367 5.16 -14.61 17.35
CA GLY A 367 4.09 -15.62 17.30
C GLY A 367 4.28 -16.68 16.22
N LEU A 368 5.34 -16.62 15.42
CA LEU A 368 5.77 -17.67 14.49
C LEU A 368 7.19 -18.12 14.80
N ASN A 369 7.50 -19.36 14.46
CA ASN A 369 8.87 -19.82 14.46
C ASN A 369 9.66 -19.05 13.39
N THR A 370 10.92 -18.75 13.69
CA THR A 370 11.82 -18.21 12.67
C THR A 370 12.07 -19.26 11.61
N GLU A 371 11.84 -18.93 10.34
CA GLU A 371 12.07 -19.82 9.21
C GLU A 371 12.92 -19.11 8.16
N LYS A 372 14.23 -19.36 8.19
CA LYS A 372 15.21 -18.83 7.25
C LYS A 372 16.44 -19.73 7.19
N ASP A 373 17.28 -19.54 6.17
CA ASP A 373 18.51 -20.34 6.02
C ASP A 373 19.42 -20.26 7.25
N ASP A 374 19.43 -19.14 7.98
CA ASP A 374 20.25 -18.89 9.18
C ASP A 374 19.85 -19.71 10.43
N VAL A 375 18.67 -20.35 10.43
CA VAL A 375 18.29 -21.30 11.49
C VAL A 375 18.19 -22.75 10.99
N ALA A 376 18.69 -23.04 9.78
CA ALA A 376 18.83 -24.39 9.26
C ALA A 376 19.57 -25.28 10.26
N SER A 377 18.99 -26.45 10.56
CA SER A 377 19.56 -27.39 11.51
C SER A 377 19.09 -28.81 11.22
N GLY A 378 19.84 -29.78 11.70
CA GLY A 378 19.48 -31.18 11.56
C GLY A 378 20.29 -32.06 12.50
N ASN A 379 19.70 -33.17 12.88
CA ASN A 379 20.35 -34.18 13.69
C ASN A 379 20.11 -35.56 13.08
N LEU A 380 21.11 -36.44 13.18
CA LEU A 380 20.93 -37.87 12.93
C LEU A 380 21.69 -38.70 13.96
N TYR A 381 21.24 -39.92 14.18
CA TYR A 381 21.88 -40.87 15.08
C TYR A 381 21.85 -42.30 14.51
N ILE A 382 22.76 -43.17 14.97
CA ILE A 382 22.77 -44.58 14.55
C ILE A 382 21.58 -45.33 15.17
N SER A 383 20.85 -46.07 14.36
CA SER A 383 19.68 -46.87 14.77
C SER A 383 19.90 -48.36 14.64
N SER A 384 20.85 -48.79 13.81
CA SER A 384 21.33 -50.17 13.75
C SER A 384 22.82 -50.19 13.48
N ILE A 385 23.53 -51.00 14.26
CA ILE A 385 24.99 -51.05 14.27
C ILE A 385 25.47 -52.05 13.23
N VAL A 386 26.41 -51.63 12.39
CA VAL A 386 27.12 -52.50 11.44
C VAL A 386 28.62 -52.23 11.58
N ASN A 387 29.43 -53.30 11.53
CA ASN A 387 30.88 -53.18 11.55
C ASN A 387 31.37 -52.41 10.32
N THR A 388 32.06 -51.30 10.54
CA THR A 388 32.72 -50.52 9.49
C THR A 388 34.01 -51.24 9.09
N THR A 389 34.14 -51.56 7.81
CA THR A 389 35.29 -52.31 7.26
C THR A 389 36.24 -51.37 6.51
N PHE A 390 37.53 -51.71 6.49
CA PHE A 390 38.58 -50.90 5.87
C PHE A 390 39.29 -51.71 4.79
N SER A 391 39.52 -51.12 3.61
CA SER A 391 40.17 -51.81 2.49
C SER A 391 41.70 -51.89 2.65
N ALA A 392 42.31 -50.93 3.34
CA ALA A 392 43.73 -50.89 3.66
C ALA A 392 43.98 -50.03 4.90
N VAL A 393 45.18 -50.15 5.48
CA VAL A 393 45.64 -49.28 6.58
C VAL A 393 45.70 -47.84 6.08
N ASN A 394 45.38 -46.88 6.95
CA ASN A 394 45.36 -45.44 6.63
C ASN A 394 44.43 -45.09 5.45
N THR A 395 43.36 -45.88 5.26
CA THR A 395 42.35 -45.62 4.24
C THR A 395 41.00 -45.34 4.91
N PRO A 396 40.48 -44.10 4.82
CA PRO A 396 39.17 -43.74 5.34
C PRO A 396 38.03 -44.57 4.76
N ALA A 397 37.09 -44.96 5.61
CA ALA A 397 35.82 -45.57 5.25
C ALA A 397 34.65 -44.83 5.91
N LYS A 398 33.55 -44.67 5.19
CA LYS A 398 32.31 -44.13 5.74
C LYS A 398 31.80 -45.05 6.85
N ILE A 399 31.46 -44.50 8.01
CA ILE A 399 30.88 -45.29 9.10
C ILE A 399 29.60 -45.96 8.61
N LEU A 400 29.53 -47.28 8.78
CA LEU A 400 28.40 -48.13 8.40
C LEU A 400 27.35 -48.19 9.51
N GLY A 401 26.16 -48.67 9.14
CA GLY A 401 24.99 -48.74 10.00
C GLY A 401 23.79 -48.04 9.37
N THR A 402 22.61 -48.24 9.97
CA THR A 402 21.44 -47.43 9.62
C THR A 402 21.37 -46.21 10.54
N THR A 403 20.88 -45.08 10.03
CA THR A 403 20.73 -43.87 10.83
C THR A 403 19.32 -43.33 10.75
N THR A 404 18.84 -42.78 11.86
CA THR A 404 17.56 -42.08 11.94
C THR A 404 17.83 -40.58 12.08
N ALA A 405 17.14 -39.75 11.31
CA ALA A 405 17.25 -38.30 11.36
C ALA A 405 16.06 -37.67 12.09
N VAL A 406 16.33 -36.62 12.87
CA VAL A 406 15.34 -35.89 13.67
C VAL A 406 15.63 -34.39 13.64
N SER A 407 14.62 -33.57 13.97
CA SER A 407 14.74 -32.10 14.06
C SER A 407 15.33 -31.46 12.80
N LEU A 408 14.86 -31.91 11.64
CA LEU A 408 15.32 -31.42 10.34
C LEU A 408 14.60 -30.12 9.96
N PHE A 409 15.36 -29.05 9.74
CA PHE A 409 14.86 -27.81 9.17
C PHE A 409 15.84 -27.30 8.11
N ARG A 410 15.39 -27.23 6.85
CA ARG A 410 16.24 -26.98 5.67
C ARG A 410 17.47 -27.89 5.59
N VAL A 411 17.32 -29.10 6.11
CA VAL A 411 18.29 -30.19 6.08
C VAL A 411 17.51 -31.47 5.78
N THR A 412 18.12 -32.42 5.08
CA THR A 412 17.56 -33.75 4.83
C THR A 412 18.60 -34.83 5.15
N SER A 413 18.15 -36.08 5.26
CA SER A 413 19.03 -37.24 5.43
C SER A 413 18.70 -38.30 4.37
N PRO A 414 19.10 -38.10 3.10
CA PRO A 414 18.65 -38.93 1.99
C PRO A 414 19.23 -40.36 2.02
N VAL A 415 20.34 -40.57 2.73
CA VAL A 415 20.98 -41.88 2.93
C VAL A 415 21.55 -41.97 4.34
N ASN A 416 21.87 -43.19 4.79
CA ASN A 416 22.46 -43.39 6.12
C ASN A 416 23.76 -42.61 6.29
N ASN A 417 23.97 -42.07 7.50
CA ASN A 417 25.17 -41.30 7.86
C ASN A 417 25.42 -40.15 6.85
N ARG A 418 24.37 -39.38 6.55
CA ARG A 418 24.46 -38.19 5.69
C ARG A 418 23.42 -37.14 6.08
N LEU A 419 23.87 -35.94 6.45
CA LEU A 419 23.00 -34.75 6.49
C LEU A 419 23.29 -33.88 5.28
N ALA A 420 22.26 -33.52 4.50
CA ALA A 420 22.37 -32.68 3.31
C ALA A 420 21.61 -31.37 3.50
N TYR A 421 22.26 -30.23 3.22
CA TYR A 421 21.66 -28.92 3.35
C TYR A 421 20.72 -28.63 2.17
N THR A 422 19.50 -28.19 2.46
CA THR A 422 18.45 -27.94 1.43
C THR A 422 17.97 -26.49 1.39
N GLY A 423 18.63 -25.57 2.09
CA GLY A 423 18.34 -24.15 2.00
C GLY A 423 18.74 -23.53 0.66
N THR A 424 18.64 -22.20 0.56
CA THR A 424 18.81 -21.47 -0.72
C THR A 424 20.12 -20.72 -0.86
N LYS A 425 20.77 -20.37 0.26
CA LYS A 425 21.98 -19.55 0.31
C LYS A 425 23.11 -20.33 0.96
N THR A 426 24.34 -20.19 0.46
CA THR A 426 25.51 -20.76 1.13
C THR A 426 25.68 -20.13 2.51
N ARG A 427 25.87 -20.95 3.54
CA ARG A 427 26.15 -20.48 4.91
C ARG A 427 27.14 -21.37 5.63
N ARG A 428 27.64 -20.89 6.77
CA ARG A 428 28.48 -21.67 7.68
C ARG A 428 27.60 -22.45 8.65
N PHE A 429 27.97 -23.70 8.90
CA PHE A 429 27.39 -24.57 9.91
C PHE A 429 28.44 -24.89 10.98
N GLN A 430 28.02 -24.93 12.23
CA GLN A 430 28.71 -25.67 13.27
C GLN A 430 28.35 -27.14 13.15
N VAL A 431 29.35 -28.00 13.17
CA VAL A 431 29.20 -29.46 13.09
C VAL A 431 29.67 -30.04 14.41
N LEU A 432 28.80 -30.80 15.06
CA LEU A 432 29.12 -31.54 16.27
C LEU A 432 28.79 -33.01 16.03
N CYS A 433 29.74 -33.89 16.26
CA CYS A 433 29.51 -35.33 16.27
C CYS A 433 30.02 -35.91 17.58
N SER A 434 29.21 -36.74 18.22
CA SER A 434 29.64 -37.57 19.36
C SER A 434 29.36 -39.03 19.03
N LEU A 435 30.34 -39.89 19.24
CA LEU A 435 30.21 -41.32 19.03
C LEU A 435 30.97 -42.10 20.09
N THR A 436 30.56 -43.34 20.32
CA THR A 436 31.34 -44.32 21.06
C THR A 436 31.64 -45.49 20.15
N CYS A 437 32.82 -46.09 20.31
CA CYS A 437 33.22 -47.20 19.47
C CYS A 437 34.00 -48.27 20.25
N SER A 438 33.93 -49.49 19.73
CA SER A 438 34.66 -50.66 20.18
C SER A 438 35.38 -51.30 18.99
N GLN A 439 36.28 -52.24 19.27
CA GLN A 439 37.10 -52.90 18.26
C GLN A 439 36.98 -54.42 18.33
N THR A 440 37.18 -55.09 17.20
CA THR A 440 37.17 -56.55 17.13
C THR A 440 38.54 -57.19 17.40
N SER A 441 39.58 -56.40 17.66
CA SER A 441 40.95 -56.88 17.92
C SER A 441 41.71 -55.86 18.77
N SER A 442 42.55 -56.33 19.70
CA SER A 442 43.34 -55.47 20.61
C SER A 442 44.39 -54.60 19.91
N ASP A 443 44.80 -53.53 20.60
CA ASP A 443 45.87 -52.59 20.22
C ASP A 443 45.67 -51.97 18.82
N ARG A 444 44.61 -51.16 18.66
CA ARG A 444 44.33 -50.43 17.40
C ARG A 444 44.15 -48.95 17.64
N GLU A 445 44.65 -48.18 16.69
CA GLU A 445 44.43 -46.74 16.58
C GLU A 445 43.42 -46.47 15.48
N TYR A 446 42.42 -45.64 15.80
CA TYR A 446 41.43 -45.18 14.83
C TYR A 446 41.38 -43.66 14.81
N SER A 447 41.25 -43.11 13.62
CA SER A 447 40.97 -41.70 13.42
C SER A 447 39.56 -41.49 12.88
N PHE A 448 38.94 -40.37 13.24
CA PHE A 448 37.57 -40.01 12.87
C PHE A 448 37.53 -38.60 12.28
N TYR A 449 36.69 -38.42 11.27
CA TYR A 449 36.59 -37.16 10.52
C TYR A 449 35.16 -36.90 10.01
N ILE A 450 34.87 -35.62 9.79
CA ILE A 450 33.77 -35.18 8.95
C ILE A 450 34.25 -35.10 7.49
N TYR A 451 33.45 -35.64 6.58
CA TYR A 451 33.59 -35.49 5.14
C TYR A 451 32.50 -34.57 4.62
N LYS A 452 32.87 -33.62 3.76
CA LYS A 452 31.93 -32.82 2.96
C LYS A 452 32.04 -33.22 1.51
N ASN A 453 30.92 -33.63 0.90
CA ASN A 453 30.88 -34.01 -0.52
C ASN A 453 31.97 -35.02 -0.92
N GLY A 454 32.27 -35.99 -0.04
CA GLY A 454 33.32 -36.99 -0.27
C GLY A 454 34.75 -36.50 -0.01
N VAL A 455 34.95 -35.25 0.43
CA VAL A 455 36.26 -34.69 0.77
C VAL A 455 36.39 -34.52 2.29
N LYS A 456 37.49 -35.01 2.85
CA LYS A 456 37.84 -34.87 4.27
C LYS A 456 37.97 -33.40 4.68
N ILE A 457 37.34 -33.03 5.79
CA ILE A 457 37.60 -31.76 6.48
C ILE A 457 38.73 -32.00 7.48
N SER A 458 39.96 -31.62 7.15
CA SER A 458 41.14 -31.97 7.95
C SER A 458 41.08 -31.51 9.41
N GLU A 459 40.51 -30.34 9.69
CA GLU A 459 40.35 -29.79 11.04
C GLU A 459 39.36 -30.56 11.94
N SER A 460 38.56 -31.47 11.36
CA SER A 460 37.63 -32.33 12.12
C SER A 460 38.29 -33.59 12.70
N SER A 461 39.60 -33.78 12.48
CA SER A 461 40.34 -34.97 12.88
C SER A 461 40.33 -35.21 14.39
N GLN A 462 39.91 -36.40 14.80
CA GLN A 462 40.10 -36.93 16.15
C GLN A 462 40.75 -38.31 16.07
N LYS A 463 41.59 -38.66 17.04
CA LYS A 463 42.28 -39.95 17.10
C LYS A 463 42.16 -40.56 18.48
N ILE A 464 41.91 -41.85 18.53
CA ILE A 464 41.91 -42.65 19.76
C ILE A 464 42.76 -43.90 19.58
N LYS A 465 43.06 -44.55 20.72
CA LYS A 465 43.64 -45.87 20.78
C LYS A 465 42.79 -46.75 21.67
N LEU A 466 42.36 -47.91 21.16
CA LEU A 466 41.67 -48.94 21.91
C LEU A 466 42.67 -50.06 22.21
N VAL A 467 42.89 -50.39 23.48
CA VAL A 467 43.96 -51.33 23.90
C VAL A 467 43.43 -52.76 23.93
N ASN A 468 42.25 -52.98 24.51
CA ASN A 468 41.60 -54.29 24.61
C ASN A 468 40.34 -54.36 23.73
N VAL A 469 39.90 -55.57 23.41
CA VAL A 469 38.63 -55.79 22.67
C VAL A 469 37.38 -55.43 23.46
N THR A 470 37.50 -55.28 24.79
CA THR A 470 36.42 -54.88 25.69
C THR A 470 36.35 -53.37 25.90
N ASP A 471 37.34 -52.62 25.40
CA ASP A 471 37.36 -51.16 25.57
C ASP A 471 36.24 -50.53 24.73
N GLN A 472 35.58 -49.52 25.31
CA GLN A 472 34.69 -48.61 24.61
C GLN A 472 35.15 -47.19 24.88
N GLU A 473 35.48 -46.47 23.81
CA GLU A 473 35.97 -45.09 23.91
C GLU A 473 35.02 -44.12 23.23
N SER A 474 34.95 -42.92 23.78
CA SER A 474 34.13 -41.83 23.27
C SER A 474 34.96 -40.87 22.42
N VAL A 475 34.38 -40.43 21.31
CA VAL A 475 34.98 -39.46 20.38
C VAL A 475 34.00 -38.31 20.19
N THR A 476 34.50 -37.08 20.35
CA THR A 476 33.74 -35.87 20.03
C THR A 476 34.48 -35.09 18.94
N ILE A 477 33.80 -34.86 17.83
CA ILE A 477 34.28 -34.05 16.70
C ILE A 477 33.52 -32.73 16.71
N SER A 478 34.25 -31.62 16.66
CA SER A 478 33.69 -30.27 16.53
C SER A 478 34.46 -29.51 15.46
N CYS A 479 33.76 -29.00 14.46
CA CYS A 479 34.35 -28.16 13.42
C CYS A 479 33.30 -27.21 12.84
N THR A 480 33.72 -26.33 11.93
CA THR A 480 32.78 -25.51 11.16
C THR A 480 33.01 -25.71 9.67
N THR A 481 31.97 -25.62 8.87
CA THR A 481 32.13 -25.68 7.41
C THR A 481 31.07 -24.84 6.72
N SER A 482 31.46 -24.20 5.62
CA SER A 482 30.50 -23.61 4.69
C SER A 482 29.85 -24.70 3.84
N MET A 483 28.53 -24.67 3.75
CA MET A 483 27.73 -25.57 2.92
C MET A 483 26.87 -24.74 1.98
N SER A 484 26.98 -25.02 0.69
CA SER A 484 26.07 -24.53 -0.36
C SER A 484 24.86 -25.46 -0.46
N PRO A 485 23.74 -25.04 -1.07
CA PRO A 485 22.59 -25.92 -1.30
C PRO A 485 23.02 -27.26 -1.93
N ASN A 486 22.53 -28.36 -1.38
CA ASN A 486 22.86 -29.75 -1.71
C ASN A 486 24.21 -30.29 -1.21
N ASP A 487 25.06 -29.47 -0.58
CA ASP A 487 26.24 -30.00 0.12
C ASP A 487 25.80 -30.93 1.25
N TYR A 488 26.58 -31.97 1.49
CA TYR A 488 26.29 -32.96 2.52
C TYR A 488 27.51 -33.29 3.37
N LEU A 489 27.23 -33.68 4.63
CA LEU A 489 28.22 -34.11 5.61
C LEU A 489 28.01 -35.56 6.00
N GLU A 490 29.11 -36.27 6.21
CA GLU A 490 29.14 -37.67 6.65
C GLU A 490 30.26 -37.86 7.66
N VAL A 491 30.15 -38.89 8.49
CA VAL A 491 31.21 -39.25 9.45
C VAL A 491 31.95 -40.48 8.98
N TRP A 492 33.27 -40.36 8.94
CA TRP A 492 34.18 -41.37 8.42
C TRP A 492 35.17 -41.77 9.51
N ALA A 493 35.60 -43.02 9.46
CA ALA A 493 36.65 -43.55 10.31
C ALA A 493 37.84 -44.03 9.45
N GLU A 494 39.01 -44.15 10.03
CA GLU A 494 40.22 -44.68 9.40
C GLU A 494 40.94 -45.57 10.43
N ASN A 495 41.32 -46.78 10.03
CA ASN A 495 42.15 -47.65 10.86
C ASN A 495 43.63 -47.37 10.57
N ASN A 496 44.34 -46.86 11.58
CA ASN A 496 45.75 -46.47 11.46
C ASN A 496 46.73 -47.59 11.80
N SER A 497 46.24 -48.74 12.27
CA SER A 497 47.09 -49.86 12.69
C SER A 497 46.97 -51.08 11.77
N ASN A 498 45.79 -51.33 11.19
CA ASN A 498 45.51 -52.48 10.32
C ASN A 498 44.23 -52.23 9.48
N THR A 499 43.53 -53.28 9.05
CA THR A 499 42.27 -53.29 8.31
C THR A 499 41.11 -53.91 9.11
N THR A 500 41.32 -54.23 10.39
CA THR A 500 40.30 -54.81 11.26
C THR A 500 39.11 -53.87 11.41
N ALA A 501 37.91 -54.44 11.46
CA ALA A 501 36.68 -53.67 11.50
C ALA A 501 36.51 -52.89 12.81
N LEU A 502 35.84 -51.74 12.70
CA LEU A 502 35.44 -50.89 13.81
C LEU A 502 33.94 -51.04 14.05
N ARG A 503 33.52 -51.13 15.31
CA ARG A 503 32.10 -51.12 15.68
C ARG A 503 31.75 -49.80 16.36
N VAL A 504 30.83 -49.04 15.78
CA VAL A 504 30.35 -47.77 16.36
C VAL A 504 29.08 -48.06 17.15
N GLU A 505 29.16 -47.94 18.47
CA GLU A 505 28.12 -48.32 19.42
C GLU A 505 27.02 -47.27 19.53
N THR A 506 27.44 -46.00 19.63
CA THR A 506 26.57 -44.83 19.59
C THR A 506 27.16 -43.81 18.64
N PHE A 507 26.28 -43.02 18.02
CA PHE A 507 26.67 -42.01 17.04
C PHE A 507 25.55 -40.98 16.96
N ASN A 508 25.90 -39.71 17.09
CA ASN A 508 25.01 -38.58 16.91
C ASN A 508 25.76 -37.47 16.16
N LEU A 509 25.22 -37.04 15.01
CA LEU A 509 25.73 -35.93 14.21
C LEU A 509 24.68 -34.81 14.20
N ALA A 510 25.08 -33.61 14.60
CA ALA A 510 24.27 -32.41 14.61
C ALA A 510 24.92 -31.30 13.78
N ILE A 511 24.10 -30.55 13.05
CA ILE A 511 24.49 -29.31 12.37
C ILE A 511 23.54 -28.16 12.71
N LYS A 512 24.09 -26.95 12.85
CA LYS A 512 23.34 -25.71 13.11
C LYS A 512 24.02 -24.47 12.54
#